data_AF-A0A3D5V8U9-F1
#
_entry.id   AF-A0A3D5V8U9-F1
#
_cell.length_a   1.000
_cell.length_b   1.000
_cell.length_c   1.000
_cell.angle_alpha   90.00
_cell.angle_beta   90.00
_cell.angle_gamma   90.00
#
_symmetry.space_group_name_H-M   'P 1'
#
loop_
_entity.id
_entity.type
_entity.pdbx_description
1 polymer ?
#
loop_
_entity_poly.entity_id
_entity_poly.type
_entity_poly.pdbx_seq_one_letter_code
_entity_poly.pdbx_strand_id
1 'polypeptide(L)'
;MEQKPSSPTLFELAHCTTQMHAQQTAAQQTAAAPQTHARELLDRLNRLIKLAQAQASGMNMSFLFDAERRLFSIGYNVQECRLDGSYYDFLASEARLASYVAIARSDVPNEHWFTLGRPFSVLDGRTTLLSWNGTMFEYLMPLLLKRVFSGSLLETAYKAAVARHINYGKARGIPWGISEAAFSALDNNKVYQYQAFGVPGLGLKRGLEQDLVVAPYASMLALPIAPQKAVANLKALESIGMLGRFGFFDSIDYTRQRRPEGERGVIIYATMAHHQGMSLVAINNFLNNNLMQQRFHRDLRVKAAEPLLYERVPTKPQMSRIPPGYEATPKLAPLIQAPVSGRFLTPHTAIPRTQLLSNGALHVMVTNAGGSYCRYHETDITRWRSDTTRDNWGEFLYVRDCESGAQWSAAYHPSRHTGKRYSVSFTPDRAEFHRRDAGFETTMEVIVSPEENAEVRRVTLTNRSAHRRTLELTSYMELALANHSEDLAHPAFSKLFVETTFLKEHGALIARRKPKSRDEKTIWAGHMIAGPGELMGYETNRERFLGRDRSVRNPQALEDDLANSSGYVLDPVFSLRTRVTIKPGERARFVLITTAGQTREELVSIFEKYKEPNT
;
A
#
# COMPACT_ATOMS: atom_id res chain seq x y z
N MET A 1 68.17 37.80 -65.15
CA MET A 1 67.78 36.51 -65.77
C MET A 1 67.22 35.63 -64.67
N GLU A 2 66.02 35.13 -64.92
CA GLU A 2 65.19 34.34 -64.01
C GLU A 2 65.95 33.19 -63.33
N GLN A 3 65.84 33.07 -62.01
CA GLN A 3 66.08 31.78 -61.35
C GLN A 3 64.83 30.91 -61.57
N LYS A 4 64.95 29.91 -62.45
CA LYS A 4 63.94 28.88 -62.64
C LYS A 4 63.58 28.23 -61.29
N PRO A 5 62.30 27.98 -61.00
CA PRO A 5 61.92 27.22 -59.82
C PRO A 5 62.43 25.78 -60.00
N SER A 6 63.26 25.33 -59.05
CA SER A 6 63.76 23.96 -59.00
C SER A 6 62.57 23.00 -58.88
N SER A 7 62.51 22.01 -59.78
CA SER A 7 61.51 20.95 -59.72
C SER A 7 61.63 20.23 -58.38
N PRO A 8 60.51 19.99 -57.67
CA PRO A 8 60.55 19.36 -56.35
C PRO A 8 61.20 17.98 -56.48
N THR A 9 62.08 17.67 -55.54
CA THR A 9 62.77 16.38 -55.52
C THR A 9 61.76 15.25 -55.26
N LEU A 10 62.08 14.04 -55.73
CA LEU A 10 61.24 12.85 -55.50
C LEU A 10 60.94 12.62 -54.01
N PHE A 11 61.86 13.04 -53.13
CA PHE A 11 61.70 12.99 -51.68
C PHE A 11 60.65 13.99 -51.17
N GLU A 12 60.64 15.22 -51.69
CA GLU A 12 59.66 16.26 -51.34
C GLU A 12 58.25 15.91 -51.85
N LEU A 13 58.14 15.35 -53.06
CA LEU A 13 56.86 14.87 -53.59
C LEU A 13 56.31 13.68 -52.77
N ALA A 14 57.18 12.73 -52.37
CA ALA A 14 56.77 11.62 -51.50
C ALA A 14 56.32 12.13 -50.12
N HIS A 15 57.00 13.12 -49.52
CA HIS A 15 56.61 13.67 -48.22
C HIS A 15 55.29 14.44 -48.26
N CYS A 16 55.03 15.24 -49.30
CA CYS A 16 53.75 15.92 -49.51
C CYS A 16 52.59 14.92 -49.66
N THR A 17 52.80 13.85 -50.43
CA THR A 17 51.78 12.81 -50.64
C THR A 17 51.47 12.07 -49.33
N THR A 18 52.49 11.79 -48.52
CA THR A 18 52.35 11.13 -47.22
C THR A 18 51.66 12.04 -46.20
N GLN A 19 51.95 13.34 -46.19
CA GLN A 19 51.25 14.32 -45.35
C GLN A 19 49.79 14.53 -45.76
N MET A 20 49.48 14.58 -47.07
CA MET A 20 48.10 14.67 -47.56
C MET A 20 47.29 13.41 -47.24
N HIS A 21 47.89 12.22 -47.39
CA HIS A 21 47.26 10.98 -46.94
C HIS A 21 47.03 10.99 -45.42
N ALA A 22 48.04 11.33 -44.61
CA ALA A 22 47.88 11.40 -43.16
C ALA A 22 46.79 12.41 -42.72
N GLN A 23 46.67 13.55 -43.40
CA GLN A 23 45.60 14.53 -43.15
C GLN A 23 44.22 14.03 -43.60
N GLN A 24 44.12 13.32 -44.72
CA GLN A 24 42.86 12.68 -45.15
C GLN A 24 42.44 11.55 -44.20
N THR A 25 43.37 10.71 -43.74
CA THR A 25 43.06 9.64 -42.78
C THR A 25 42.68 10.21 -41.42
N ALA A 26 43.33 11.28 -40.96
CA ALA A 26 42.96 11.97 -39.72
C ALA A 26 41.60 12.69 -39.82
N ALA A 27 41.26 13.28 -40.98
CA ALA A 27 39.94 13.86 -41.25
C ALA A 27 38.83 12.78 -41.35
N GLN A 28 39.12 11.61 -41.93
CA GLN A 28 38.19 10.48 -41.99
C GLN A 28 38.00 9.82 -40.61
N GLN A 29 39.05 9.70 -39.81
CA GLN A 29 38.97 9.19 -38.44
C GLN A 29 38.24 10.15 -37.49
N THR A 30 38.40 11.47 -37.65
CA THR A 30 37.66 12.47 -36.85
C THR A 30 36.19 12.58 -37.25
N ALA A 31 35.82 12.27 -38.50
CA ALA A 31 34.42 12.17 -38.94
C ALA A 31 33.74 10.83 -38.59
N ALA A 32 34.51 9.75 -38.43
CA ALA A 32 33.99 8.41 -38.14
C ALA A 32 33.45 8.27 -36.71
N ALA A 33 34.08 8.88 -35.70
CA ALA A 33 33.63 8.79 -34.31
C ALA A 33 32.24 9.44 -34.07
N PRO A 34 31.93 10.65 -34.58
CA PRO A 34 30.59 11.24 -34.53
C PRO A 34 29.53 10.41 -35.27
N GLN A 35 29.89 9.80 -36.40
CA GLN A 35 28.98 8.94 -37.17
C GLN A 35 28.65 7.65 -36.42
N THR A 36 29.64 7.03 -35.78
CA THR A 36 29.44 5.85 -34.93
C THR A 36 28.55 6.19 -33.73
N HIS A 37 28.79 7.31 -33.04
CA HIS A 37 27.98 7.74 -31.90
C HIS A 37 26.54 8.09 -32.30
N ALA A 38 26.36 8.75 -33.46
CA ALA A 38 25.03 9.01 -34.01
C ALA A 38 24.29 7.71 -34.34
N ARG A 39 24.99 6.72 -34.91
CA ARG A 39 24.42 5.40 -35.20
C ARG A 39 24.01 4.65 -33.93
N GLU A 40 24.86 4.64 -32.90
CA GLU A 40 24.55 4.04 -31.60
C GLU A 40 23.34 4.70 -30.93
N LEU A 41 23.25 6.04 -31.01
CA LEU A 41 22.11 6.79 -30.50
C LEU A 41 20.83 6.44 -31.26
N LEU A 42 20.88 6.40 -32.60
CA LEU A 42 19.74 5.99 -33.43
C LEU A 42 19.31 4.56 -33.13
N ASP A 43 20.24 3.63 -32.95
CA ASP A 43 19.95 2.24 -32.59
C ASP A 43 19.32 2.15 -31.19
N ARG A 44 19.80 2.94 -30.23
CA ARG A 44 19.18 3.06 -28.90
C ARG A 44 17.77 3.63 -28.99
N LEU A 45 17.56 4.71 -29.75
CA LEU A 45 16.24 5.32 -29.94
C LEU A 45 15.28 4.34 -30.60
N ASN A 46 15.71 3.61 -31.63
CA ASN A 46 14.91 2.58 -32.30
C ASN A 46 14.53 1.44 -31.35
N ARG A 47 15.45 1.00 -30.48
CA ARG A 47 15.14 0.00 -29.43
C ARG A 47 14.11 0.54 -28.43
N LEU A 48 14.25 1.78 -27.99
CA LEU A 48 13.29 2.41 -27.07
C LEU A 48 11.91 2.60 -27.71
N ILE A 49 11.85 2.98 -28.99
CA ILE A 49 10.60 3.06 -29.76
C ILE A 49 9.91 1.70 -29.80
N LYS A 50 10.65 0.64 -30.17
CA LYS A 50 10.11 -0.73 -30.20
C LYS A 50 9.62 -1.19 -28.84
N LEU A 51 10.37 -0.92 -27.77
CA LEU A 51 9.98 -1.25 -26.41
C LEU A 51 8.70 -0.51 -25.97
N ALA A 52 8.64 0.80 -26.20
CA ALA A 52 7.47 1.61 -25.87
C ALA A 52 6.23 1.17 -26.65
N GLN A 53 6.38 0.85 -27.93
CA GLN A 53 5.31 0.30 -28.76
C GLN A 53 4.85 -1.07 -28.27
N ALA A 54 5.78 -1.97 -27.91
CA ALA A 54 5.45 -3.28 -27.39
C ALA A 54 4.69 -3.19 -26.05
N GLN A 55 5.14 -2.32 -25.13
CA GLN A 55 4.45 -2.08 -23.86
C GLN A 55 3.06 -1.46 -24.08
N ALA A 56 2.94 -0.46 -24.95
CA ALA A 56 1.67 0.17 -25.25
C ALA A 56 0.69 -0.80 -25.92
N SER A 57 1.14 -1.63 -26.87
CA SER A 57 0.29 -2.59 -27.57
C SER A 57 -0.08 -3.78 -26.69
N GLY A 58 0.81 -4.24 -25.81
CA GLY A 58 0.59 -5.38 -24.91
C GLY A 58 -0.36 -5.11 -23.73
N MET A 59 -0.76 -3.86 -23.51
CA MET A 59 -1.74 -3.52 -22.47
C MET A 59 -3.14 -3.96 -22.89
N ASN A 60 -3.72 -4.91 -22.14
CA ASN A 60 -5.08 -5.39 -22.36
C ASN A 60 -6.09 -4.56 -21.56
N MET A 61 -6.73 -3.58 -22.21
CA MET A 61 -7.75 -2.75 -21.56
C MET A 61 -9.05 -3.51 -21.32
N SER A 62 -9.41 -4.50 -22.13
CA SER A 62 -10.68 -5.22 -22.00
C SER A 62 -10.79 -6.04 -20.72
N PHE A 63 -9.67 -6.30 -20.04
CA PHE A 63 -9.61 -7.01 -18.76
C PHE A 63 -10.50 -6.38 -17.67
N LEU A 64 -10.58 -5.04 -17.61
CA LEU A 64 -11.42 -4.33 -16.63
C LEU A 64 -12.79 -3.97 -17.18
N PHE A 65 -13.11 -4.36 -18.42
CA PHE A 65 -14.35 -4.00 -19.08
C PHE A 65 -15.44 -5.03 -18.78
N ASP A 66 -16.54 -4.58 -18.19
CA ASP A 66 -17.75 -5.37 -18.02
C ASP A 66 -18.61 -5.24 -19.29
N ALA A 67 -18.78 -6.34 -20.02
CA ALA A 67 -19.49 -6.36 -21.30
C ALA A 67 -21.01 -6.21 -21.15
N GLU A 68 -21.58 -6.61 -20.01
CA GLU A 68 -23.02 -6.52 -19.74
C GLU A 68 -23.40 -5.07 -19.44
N ARG A 69 -22.64 -4.43 -18.54
CA ARG A 69 -22.83 -3.03 -18.16
C ARG A 69 -22.25 -2.06 -19.18
N ARG A 70 -21.34 -2.52 -20.04
CA ARG A 70 -20.55 -1.70 -20.99
C ARG A 70 -19.76 -0.59 -20.31
N LEU A 71 -19.21 -0.86 -19.13
CA LEU A 71 -18.45 0.09 -18.31
C LEU A 71 -17.17 -0.56 -17.81
N PHE A 72 -16.17 0.26 -17.46
CA PHE A 72 -14.98 -0.21 -16.79
C PHE A 72 -15.23 -0.35 -15.29
N SER A 73 -14.87 -1.48 -14.71
CA SER A 73 -14.76 -1.63 -13.26
C SER A 73 -13.59 -0.81 -12.73
N ILE A 74 -13.71 -0.27 -11.52
CA ILE A 74 -12.65 0.54 -10.90
C ILE A 74 -11.43 -0.29 -10.49
N GLY A 75 -11.58 -1.61 -10.39
CA GLY A 75 -10.52 -2.49 -9.93
C GLY A 75 -10.82 -3.97 -10.15
N TYR A 76 -9.81 -4.79 -9.87
CA TYR A 76 -9.91 -6.24 -9.88
C TYR A 76 -9.35 -6.79 -8.57
N ASN A 77 -10.16 -7.56 -7.85
CA ASN A 77 -9.73 -8.25 -6.64
C ASN A 77 -8.99 -9.53 -7.04
N VAL A 78 -7.66 -9.52 -6.86
CA VAL A 78 -6.78 -10.66 -7.17
C VAL A 78 -7.01 -11.86 -6.24
N GLN A 79 -7.45 -11.65 -4.99
CA GLN A 79 -7.71 -12.73 -4.04
C GLN A 79 -9.00 -13.48 -4.39
N GLU A 80 -10.04 -12.73 -4.77
CA GLU A 80 -11.36 -13.26 -5.11
C GLU A 80 -11.51 -13.57 -6.60
N CYS A 81 -10.50 -13.24 -7.41
CA CYS A 81 -10.49 -13.36 -8.87
C CYS A 81 -11.71 -12.72 -9.56
N ARG A 82 -12.18 -11.56 -9.07
CA ARG A 82 -13.38 -10.87 -9.60
C ARG A 82 -13.17 -9.37 -9.80
N LEU A 83 -13.93 -8.80 -10.72
CA LEU A 83 -14.04 -7.33 -10.89
C LEU A 83 -14.73 -6.71 -9.67
N ASP A 84 -14.38 -5.45 -9.38
CA ASP A 84 -15.07 -4.64 -8.38
C ASP A 84 -16.51 -4.34 -8.84
N GLY A 85 -17.43 -4.22 -7.89
CA GLY A 85 -18.83 -3.85 -8.14
C GLY A 85 -19.06 -2.36 -8.41
N SER A 86 -18.00 -1.55 -8.36
CA SER A 86 -18.02 -0.11 -8.68
C SER A 86 -17.42 0.15 -10.05
N TYR A 87 -17.92 1.17 -10.76
CA TYR A 87 -17.61 1.42 -12.18
C TYR A 87 -17.25 2.87 -12.46
N TYR A 88 -16.42 3.09 -13.48
CA TYR A 88 -16.23 4.41 -14.10
C TYR A 88 -17.40 4.72 -15.02
N ASP A 89 -18.39 5.41 -14.47
CA ASP A 89 -19.72 5.54 -15.05
C ASP A 89 -20.08 6.97 -15.47
N PHE A 90 -19.22 7.98 -15.30
CA PHE A 90 -19.52 9.37 -15.71
C PHE A 90 -18.62 9.91 -16.82
N LEU A 91 -19.25 10.71 -17.69
CA LEU A 91 -18.56 11.44 -18.74
C LEU A 91 -17.72 12.59 -18.17
N ALA A 92 -18.12 13.20 -17.05
CA ALA A 92 -17.34 14.24 -16.37
C ALA A 92 -16.35 13.63 -15.35
N SER A 93 -15.49 12.73 -15.80
CA SER A 93 -14.39 12.16 -15.02
C SER A 93 -13.13 12.09 -15.87
N GLU A 94 -11.96 12.10 -15.22
CA GLU A 94 -10.66 11.86 -15.81
C GLU A 94 -10.57 10.49 -16.49
N ALA A 95 -11.27 9.49 -15.95
CA ALA A 95 -11.26 8.12 -16.43
C ALA A 95 -11.78 7.99 -17.87
N ARG A 96 -12.54 8.98 -18.35
CA ARG A 96 -12.97 9.07 -19.76
C ARG A 96 -11.80 9.08 -20.75
N LEU A 97 -10.60 9.49 -20.32
CA LEU A 97 -9.41 9.39 -21.16
C LEU A 97 -9.07 7.92 -21.43
N ALA A 98 -9.13 7.06 -20.41
CA ALA A 98 -8.93 5.61 -20.56
C ALA A 98 -10.01 5.02 -21.47
N SER A 99 -11.28 5.38 -21.26
CA SER A 99 -12.39 5.00 -22.15
C SER A 99 -12.13 5.35 -23.61
N TYR A 100 -11.69 6.58 -23.85
CA TYR A 100 -11.39 7.06 -25.20
C TYR A 100 -10.23 6.32 -25.86
N VAL A 101 -9.16 6.05 -25.10
CA VAL A 101 -7.99 5.29 -25.59
C VAL A 101 -8.37 3.84 -25.88
N ALA A 102 -9.15 3.20 -25.02
CA ALA A 102 -9.60 1.82 -25.21
C ALA A 102 -10.46 1.68 -26.47
N ILE A 103 -11.37 2.64 -26.72
CA ILE A 103 -12.17 2.69 -27.95
C ILE A 103 -11.29 2.94 -29.18
N ALA A 104 -10.38 3.91 -29.12
CA ALA A 104 -9.45 4.21 -30.22
C ALA A 104 -8.60 2.99 -30.61
N ARG A 105 -8.26 2.14 -29.64
CA ARG A 105 -7.52 0.88 -29.85
C ARG A 105 -8.39 -0.29 -30.28
N SER A 106 -9.70 -0.12 -30.34
CA SER A 106 -10.69 -1.19 -30.56
C SER A 106 -10.64 -2.30 -29.49
N ASP A 107 -10.16 -1.98 -28.27
CA ASP A 107 -10.19 -2.91 -27.14
C ASP A 107 -11.62 -3.06 -26.57
N VAL A 108 -12.45 -2.03 -26.73
CA VAL A 108 -13.85 -1.97 -26.28
C VAL A 108 -14.73 -1.26 -27.33
N PRO A 109 -16.04 -1.52 -27.37
CA PRO A 109 -16.91 -1.01 -28.44
C PRO A 109 -17.35 0.46 -28.17
N ASN A 110 -17.76 1.17 -29.23
CA ASN A 110 -18.08 2.62 -29.17
C ASN A 110 -19.24 2.94 -28.21
N GLU A 111 -20.16 1.99 -28.02
CA GLU A 111 -21.33 2.08 -27.13
C GLU A 111 -20.92 2.42 -25.70
N HIS A 112 -19.73 1.99 -25.26
CA HIS A 112 -19.18 2.34 -23.95
C HIS A 112 -19.18 3.86 -23.71
N TRP A 113 -18.79 4.66 -24.70
CA TRP A 113 -18.75 6.13 -24.59
C TRP A 113 -20.14 6.72 -24.35
N PHE A 114 -21.16 6.11 -24.92
CA PHE A 114 -22.54 6.57 -24.80
C PHE A 114 -23.20 6.05 -23.51
N THR A 115 -22.70 4.96 -22.93
CA THR A 115 -23.14 4.47 -21.61
C THR A 115 -22.68 5.36 -20.45
N LEU A 116 -21.57 6.11 -20.61
CA LEU A 116 -21.11 7.06 -19.59
C LEU A 116 -22.21 8.08 -19.23
N GLY A 117 -22.64 8.11 -17.98
CA GLY A 117 -23.64 9.00 -17.45
C GLY A 117 -23.31 10.48 -17.65
N ARG A 118 -24.36 11.25 -17.92
CA ARG A 118 -24.33 12.70 -18.15
C ARG A 118 -25.25 13.42 -17.14
N PRO A 119 -24.99 13.31 -15.83
CA PRO A 119 -25.82 13.98 -14.84
C PRO A 119 -25.70 15.50 -15.02
N PHE A 120 -26.81 16.17 -15.33
CA PHE A 120 -26.85 17.61 -15.59
C PHE A 120 -27.28 18.39 -14.35
N SER A 121 -26.68 19.56 -14.15
CA SER A 121 -27.11 20.53 -13.15
C SER A 121 -27.01 21.96 -13.69
N VAL A 122 -27.72 22.89 -13.07
CA VAL A 122 -27.60 24.32 -13.33
C VAL A 122 -26.93 24.97 -12.12
N LEU A 123 -25.74 25.53 -12.33
CA LEU A 123 -24.97 26.22 -11.31
C LEU A 123 -24.63 27.61 -11.82
N ASP A 124 -24.87 28.63 -10.98
CA ASP A 124 -24.58 30.03 -11.30
C ASP A 124 -25.14 30.45 -12.68
N GLY A 125 -26.34 29.95 -13.03
CA GLY A 125 -27.02 30.22 -14.30
C GLY A 125 -26.46 29.49 -15.52
N ARG A 126 -25.56 28.51 -15.34
CA ARG A 126 -24.94 27.73 -16.42
C ARG A 126 -25.24 26.24 -16.27
N THR A 127 -25.59 25.59 -17.37
CA THR A 127 -25.70 24.13 -17.44
C THR A 127 -24.30 23.51 -17.36
N THR A 128 -24.13 22.50 -16.50
CA THR A 128 -22.88 21.75 -16.35
C THR A 128 -23.16 20.25 -16.19
N LEU A 129 -22.12 19.45 -16.42
CA LEU A 129 -22.09 18.05 -16.01
C LEU A 129 -21.57 17.92 -14.59
N LEU A 130 -22.18 17.04 -13.80
CA LEU A 130 -21.71 16.66 -12.48
C LEU A 130 -20.67 15.54 -12.58
N SER A 131 -19.67 15.59 -11.71
CA SER A 131 -18.71 14.51 -11.48
C SER A 131 -18.97 13.83 -10.13
N TRP A 132 -18.16 12.84 -9.75
CA TRP A 132 -18.33 12.17 -8.46
C TRP A 132 -17.94 13.10 -7.31
N ASN A 133 -16.71 13.63 -7.37
CA ASN A 133 -16.15 14.43 -6.28
C ASN A 133 -16.28 15.93 -6.52
N GLY A 134 -16.40 16.39 -7.76
CA GLY A 134 -16.41 17.81 -8.11
C GLY A 134 -15.01 18.43 -8.07
N THR A 135 -13.97 17.66 -8.41
CA THR A 135 -12.57 18.10 -8.39
C THR A 135 -12.19 18.76 -9.71
N MET A 136 -11.23 19.69 -9.71
CA MET A 136 -10.79 20.31 -10.97
C MET A 136 -10.12 19.28 -11.92
N PHE A 137 -9.45 18.28 -11.35
CA PHE A 137 -8.76 17.20 -12.06
C PHE A 137 -9.72 16.33 -12.89
N GLU A 138 -10.87 15.92 -12.34
CA GLU A 138 -11.90 15.12 -13.05
C GLU A 138 -12.29 15.80 -14.38
N TYR A 139 -12.40 17.12 -14.37
CA TYR A 139 -12.74 17.89 -15.56
C TYR A 139 -11.54 18.16 -16.47
N LEU A 140 -10.40 18.60 -15.94
CA LEU A 140 -9.36 19.22 -16.75
C LEU A 140 -8.16 18.33 -17.06
N MET A 141 -7.89 17.27 -16.30
CA MET A 141 -6.74 16.40 -16.58
C MET A 141 -6.76 15.84 -18.02
N PRO A 142 -7.91 15.39 -18.57
CA PRO A 142 -7.94 14.90 -19.94
C PRO A 142 -7.56 15.94 -21.00
N LEU A 143 -7.68 17.25 -20.73
CA LEU A 143 -7.26 18.32 -21.65
C LEU A 143 -5.74 18.39 -21.85
N LEU A 144 -4.94 17.72 -21.02
CA LEU A 144 -3.51 17.64 -21.26
C LEU A 144 -3.18 16.91 -22.57
N LEU A 145 -4.06 15.98 -22.98
CA LEU A 145 -3.86 15.11 -24.14
C LEU A 145 -4.99 15.22 -25.17
N LYS A 146 -6.24 15.38 -24.75
CA LYS A 146 -7.39 15.44 -25.64
C LYS A 146 -7.72 16.87 -26.06
N ARG A 147 -8.09 17.00 -27.33
CA ARG A 147 -8.72 18.21 -27.86
C ARG A 147 -10.12 18.40 -27.28
N VAL A 148 -10.54 19.67 -27.24
CA VAL A 148 -11.91 20.07 -26.96
C VAL A 148 -12.41 20.91 -28.13
N PHE A 149 -13.67 20.71 -28.50
CA PHE A 149 -14.28 21.41 -29.62
C PHE A 149 -15.24 22.49 -29.12
N SER A 150 -15.23 23.64 -29.81
CA SER A 150 -16.08 24.77 -29.48
C SER A 150 -17.56 24.39 -29.59
N GLY A 151 -18.35 24.76 -28.58
CA GLY A 151 -19.78 24.44 -28.52
C GLY A 151 -20.09 22.99 -28.13
N SER A 152 -19.09 22.21 -27.74
CA SER A 152 -19.31 20.85 -27.23
C SER A 152 -19.81 20.86 -25.78
N LEU A 153 -20.46 19.76 -25.39
CA LEU A 153 -20.90 19.49 -24.03
C LEU A 153 -19.74 19.55 -23.03
N LEU A 154 -18.62 18.92 -23.39
CA LEU A 154 -17.42 18.91 -22.55
C LEU A 154 -16.82 20.31 -22.37
N GLU A 155 -16.76 21.12 -23.44
CA GLU A 155 -16.30 22.51 -23.32
C GLU A 155 -17.16 23.32 -22.35
N THR A 156 -18.48 23.15 -22.45
CA THR A 156 -19.45 23.81 -21.57
C THR A 156 -19.24 23.39 -20.11
N ALA A 157 -19.06 22.09 -19.86
CA ALA A 157 -18.78 21.56 -18.53
C ALA A 157 -17.46 22.11 -17.96
N TYR A 158 -16.39 22.19 -18.74
CA TYR A 158 -15.10 22.73 -18.27
C TYR A 158 -15.21 24.22 -17.89
N LYS A 159 -15.85 25.02 -18.73
CA LYS A 159 -16.07 26.46 -18.46
C LYS A 159 -16.93 26.68 -17.22
N ALA A 160 -17.95 25.85 -17.02
CA ALA A 160 -18.81 25.91 -15.84
C ALA A 160 -18.08 25.48 -14.56
N ALA A 161 -17.34 24.36 -14.60
CA ALA A 161 -16.53 23.90 -13.48
C ALA A 161 -15.50 24.94 -13.04
N VAL A 162 -14.71 25.48 -13.96
CA VAL A 162 -13.71 26.53 -13.65
C VAL A 162 -14.38 27.76 -13.03
N ALA A 163 -15.49 28.23 -13.61
CA ALA A 163 -16.23 29.37 -13.07
C ALA A 163 -16.73 29.11 -11.64
N ARG A 164 -17.25 27.91 -11.37
CA ARG A 164 -17.75 27.52 -10.06
C ARG A 164 -16.64 27.44 -9.02
N HIS A 165 -15.47 26.87 -9.34
CA HIS A 165 -14.32 26.89 -8.42
C HIS A 165 -13.86 28.32 -8.10
N ILE A 166 -13.81 29.21 -9.10
CA ILE A 166 -13.46 30.62 -8.89
C ILE A 166 -14.46 31.31 -7.96
N ASN A 167 -15.76 31.16 -8.24
CA ASN A 167 -16.83 31.75 -7.44
C ASN A 167 -16.82 31.22 -6.01
N TYR A 168 -16.57 29.91 -5.84
CA TYR A 168 -16.51 29.27 -4.54
C TYR A 168 -15.32 29.76 -3.70
N GLY A 169 -14.13 29.86 -4.30
CA GLY A 169 -12.96 30.45 -3.64
C GLY A 169 -13.22 31.90 -3.21
N LYS A 170 -13.79 32.71 -4.12
CA LYS A 170 -14.18 34.11 -3.83
C LYS A 170 -15.17 34.21 -2.68
N ALA A 171 -16.21 33.38 -2.65
CA ALA A 171 -17.22 33.36 -1.59
C ALA A 171 -16.65 32.99 -0.22
N ARG A 172 -15.53 32.26 -0.18
CA ARG A 172 -14.85 31.84 1.05
C ARG A 172 -13.64 32.71 1.43
N GLY A 173 -13.30 33.69 0.57
CA GLY A 173 -12.15 34.58 0.77
C GLY A 173 -10.80 33.86 0.65
N ILE A 174 -10.71 32.84 -0.19
CA ILE A 174 -9.48 32.04 -0.40
C ILE A 174 -9.15 31.88 -1.90
N PRO A 175 -7.92 31.50 -2.27
CA PRO A 175 -7.59 31.05 -3.62
C PRO A 175 -8.47 29.87 -4.07
N TRP A 176 -8.58 29.66 -5.38
CA TRP A 176 -9.33 28.53 -5.94
C TRP A 176 -8.40 27.45 -6.52
N GLY A 177 -8.97 26.33 -6.98
CA GLY A 177 -8.21 25.17 -7.44
C GLY A 177 -8.29 23.99 -6.47
N ILE A 178 -9.49 23.71 -5.95
CA ILE A 178 -9.76 22.54 -5.12
C ILE A 178 -9.71 21.28 -5.99
N SER A 179 -8.93 20.30 -5.58
CA SER A 179 -8.78 19.01 -6.27
C SER A 179 -8.16 17.98 -5.32
N GLU A 180 -7.95 16.76 -5.81
CA GLU A 180 -7.18 15.71 -5.15
C GLU A 180 -5.80 16.26 -4.76
N ALA A 181 -5.49 16.18 -3.47
CA ALA A 181 -4.28 16.74 -2.92
C ALA A 181 -3.96 16.13 -1.55
N ALA A 182 -2.74 16.36 -1.08
CA ALA A 182 -2.37 16.15 0.30
C ALA A 182 -3.05 17.20 1.20
N PHE A 183 -3.22 16.91 2.49
CA PHE A 183 -3.84 17.82 3.47
C PHE A 183 -3.21 17.68 4.85
N SER A 184 -3.64 18.50 5.81
CA SER A 184 -2.92 18.70 7.08
C SER A 184 -2.95 17.51 8.05
N ALA A 185 -3.73 16.46 7.76
CA ALA A 185 -3.66 15.23 8.52
C ALA A 185 -2.34 14.50 8.26
N LEU A 186 -1.75 13.98 9.32
CA LEU A 186 -0.52 13.21 9.29
C LEU A 186 -0.82 11.77 9.70
N ASP A 187 -0.18 10.80 9.06
CA ASP A 187 -0.12 9.44 9.61
C ASP A 187 0.89 9.36 10.77
N ASN A 188 1.00 8.17 11.35
CA ASN A 188 1.97 7.87 12.41
C ASN A 188 3.44 8.10 11.99
N ASN A 189 3.73 8.13 10.69
CA ASN A 189 5.07 8.42 10.15
C ASN A 189 5.28 9.91 9.88
N LYS A 190 4.33 10.78 10.26
CA LYS A 190 4.35 12.22 9.96
C LYS A 190 4.32 12.51 8.46
N VAL A 191 3.68 11.64 7.67
CA VAL A 191 3.43 11.82 6.24
C VAL A 191 2.04 12.41 6.05
N TYR A 192 1.94 13.47 5.24
CA TYR A 192 0.67 14.07 4.88
C TYR A 192 -0.25 13.07 4.16
N GLN A 193 -1.51 13.05 4.55
CA GLN A 193 -2.53 12.20 3.94
C GLN A 193 -3.05 12.82 2.64
N TYR A 194 -3.54 12.00 1.72
CA TYR A 194 -3.98 12.39 0.38
C TYR A 194 -5.40 11.93 0.12
N GLN A 195 -6.27 12.80 -0.41
CA GLN A 195 -7.64 12.45 -0.79
C GLN A 195 -8.21 13.43 -1.83
N ALA A 196 -9.39 13.09 -2.36
CA ALA A 196 -10.16 13.96 -3.26
C ALA A 196 -10.95 15.03 -2.51
N PHE A 197 -10.71 16.29 -2.88
CA PHE A 197 -11.49 17.45 -2.44
C PHE A 197 -12.21 18.06 -3.63
N GLY A 198 -13.46 18.49 -3.43
CA GLY A 198 -14.24 19.05 -4.52
C GLY A 198 -15.14 20.19 -4.09
N VAL A 199 -15.76 20.83 -5.07
CA VAL A 199 -16.60 22.00 -4.84
C VAL A 199 -18.08 21.61 -4.79
N PRO A 200 -18.82 22.05 -3.75
CA PRO A 200 -20.25 21.83 -3.67
C PRO A 200 -21.00 22.30 -4.91
N GLY A 201 -21.90 21.45 -5.38
CA GLY A 201 -22.69 21.65 -6.60
C GLY A 201 -22.08 21.02 -7.84
N LEU A 202 -20.77 20.73 -7.89
CA LEU A 202 -20.14 20.01 -9.01
C LEU A 202 -20.06 18.49 -8.78
N GLY A 203 -19.90 18.06 -7.52
CA GLY A 203 -19.85 16.64 -7.15
C GLY A 203 -21.19 16.13 -6.63
N LEU A 204 -21.46 14.83 -6.84
CA LEU A 204 -22.59 14.13 -6.24
C LEU A 204 -22.34 13.73 -4.77
N LYS A 205 -21.08 13.65 -4.35
CA LYS A 205 -20.70 13.36 -2.96
C LYS A 205 -21.19 14.47 -2.00
N ARG A 206 -21.78 14.09 -0.86
CA ARG A 206 -22.16 15.04 0.22
C ARG A 206 -20.95 15.40 1.09
N GLY A 207 -20.98 16.58 1.71
CA GLY A 207 -19.94 17.03 2.64
C GLY A 207 -18.72 17.66 1.97
N LEU A 208 -18.79 17.97 0.67
CA LEU A 208 -17.72 18.65 -0.07
C LEU A 208 -17.41 20.05 0.49
N GLU A 209 -18.36 20.65 1.21
CA GLU A 209 -18.20 21.96 1.85
C GLU A 209 -17.34 21.94 3.13
N GLN A 210 -17.06 20.75 3.68
CA GLN A 210 -16.47 20.56 5.00
C GLN A 210 -14.94 20.67 4.99
N ASP A 211 -14.29 20.26 3.90
CA ASP A 211 -12.85 20.19 3.78
C ASP A 211 -12.36 21.12 2.65
N LEU A 212 -11.59 22.14 3.00
CA LEU A 212 -11.25 23.26 2.10
C LEU A 212 -9.77 23.25 1.76
N VAL A 213 -9.37 22.42 0.81
CA VAL A 213 -7.97 22.24 0.41
C VAL A 213 -7.76 22.73 -1.02
N VAL A 214 -6.79 23.63 -1.21
CA VAL A 214 -6.49 24.24 -2.51
C VAL A 214 -5.15 23.76 -3.02
N ALA A 215 -5.12 23.29 -4.27
CA ALA A 215 -3.93 22.76 -4.93
C ALA A 215 -3.52 23.65 -6.11
N PRO A 216 -2.27 24.17 -6.14
CA PRO A 216 -1.83 25.06 -7.22
C PRO A 216 -1.87 24.42 -8.61
N TYR A 217 -1.61 23.11 -8.73
CA TYR A 217 -1.64 22.41 -10.02
C TYR A 217 -3.03 22.48 -10.69
N ALA A 218 -4.11 22.50 -9.91
CA ALA A 218 -5.46 22.64 -10.44
C ALA A 218 -5.69 24.00 -11.12
N SER A 219 -5.04 25.05 -10.63
CA SER A 219 -5.03 26.36 -11.30
C SER A 219 -4.26 26.31 -12.61
N MET A 220 -3.16 25.56 -12.67
CA MET A 220 -2.38 25.38 -13.90
C MET A 220 -3.16 24.56 -14.94
N LEU A 221 -3.92 23.53 -14.53
CA LEU A 221 -4.82 22.80 -15.43
C LEU A 221 -5.88 23.70 -16.07
N ALA A 222 -6.27 24.79 -15.42
CA ALA A 222 -7.26 25.75 -15.91
C ALA A 222 -6.70 26.78 -16.92
N LEU A 223 -5.40 26.77 -17.22
CA LEU A 223 -4.78 27.68 -18.20
C LEU A 223 -5.49 27.70 -19.57
N PRO A 224 -5.89 26.56 -20.18
CA PRO A 224 -6.58 26.57 -21.48
C PRO A 224 -7.98 27.19 -21.43
N ILE A 225 -8.59 27.33 -20.24
CA ILE A 225 -9.97 27.77 -20.06
C ILE A 225 -10.06 29.21 -19.57
N ALA A 226 -9.23 29.58 -18.58
CA ALA A 226 -9.26 30.89 -17.93
C ALA A 226 -7.84 31.39 -17.60
N PRO A 227 -6.99 31.67 -18.60
CA PRO A 227 -5.55 31.89 -18.40
C PRO A 227 -5.22 33.06 -17.48
N GLN A 228 -5.85 34.22 -17.68
CA GLN A 228 -5.62 35.41 -16.86
C GLN A 228 -5.99 35.16 -15.39
N LYS A 229 -7.12 34.46 -15.15
CA LYS A 229 -7.57 34.13 -13.79
C LYS A 229 -6.68 33.09 -13.13
N ALA A 230 -6.22 32.09 -13.89
CA ALA A 230 -5.29 31.07 -13.41
C ALA A 230 -3.97 31.69 -12.96
N VAL A 231 -3.38 32.57 -13.79
CA VAL A 231 -2.13 33.27 -13.45
C VAL A 231 -2.32 34.18 -12.24
N ALA A 232 -3.41 34.93 -12.15
CA ALA A 232 -3.71 35.76 -10.98
C ALA A 232 -3.82 34.92 -9.70
N ASN A 233 -4.46 33.75 -9.77
CA ASN A 233 -4.60 32.85 -8.62
C ASN A 233 -3.26 32.22 -8.20
N LEU A 234 -2.41 31.84 -9.16
CA LEU A 234 -1.07 31.33 -8.89
C LEU A 234 -0.18 32.37 -8.23
N LYS A 235 -0.26 33.64 -8.66
CA LYS A 235 0.43 34.76 -7.98
C LYS A 235 -0.08 34.97 -6.56
N ALA A 236 -1.39 34.82 -6.32
CA ALA A 236 -1.94 34.89 -4.97
C ALA A 236 -1.42 33.73 -4.09
N LEU A 237 -1.35 32.51 -4.63
CA LEU A 237 -0.76 31.35 -3.93
C LEU A 237 0.74 31.56 -3.66
N GLU A 238 1.47 32.16 -4.59
CA GLU A 238 2.89 32.52 -4.41
C GLU A 238 3.07 33.52 -3.27
N SER A 239 2.22 34.56 -3.19
CA SER A 239 2.31 35.59 -2.14
C SER A 239 2.10 35.06 -0.71
N ILE A 240 1.43 33.91 -0.56
CA ILE A 240 1.24 33.24 0.74
C ILE A 240 2.29 32.13 0.99
N GLY A 241 3.37 32.08 0.22
CA GLY A 241 4.50 31.20 0.46
C GLY A 241 4.35 29.78 -0.10
N MET A 242 3.42 29.54 -1.04
CA MET A 242 3.25 28.21 -1.64
C MET A 242 4.36 27.82 -2.63
N LEU A 243 5.23 28.75 -3.04
CA LEU A 243 6.29 28.47 -4.00
C LEU A 243 7.57 28.03 -3.28
N GLY A 244 8.02 26.81 -3.55
CA GLY A 244 9.24 26.23 -3.01
C GLY A 244 10.32 25.99 -4.08
N ARG A 245 11.41 25.31 -3.67
CA ARG A 245 12.57 25.00 -4.53
C ARG A 245 12.21 24.25 -5.81
N PHE A 246 11.21 23.37 -5.76
CA PHE A 246 10.81 22.50 -6.86
C PHE A 246 9.52 22.97 -7.56
N GLY A 247 9.16 24.24 -7.39
CA GLY A 247 7.87 24.78 -7.81
C GLY A 247 6.89 24.83 -6.64
N PHE A 248 5.60 24.92 -6.96
CA PHE A 248 4.56 25.02 -5.94
C PHE A 248 4.52 23.75 -5.07
N PHE A 249 4.36 23.94 -3.76
CA PHE A 249 3.97 22.88 -2.82
C PHE A 249 2.60 22.33 -3.18
N ASP A 250 2.31 21.12 -2.69
CA ASP A 250 1.16 20.33 -3.11
C ASP A 250 -0.17 21.06 -2.92
N SER A 251 -0.38 21.62 -1.73
CA SER A 251 -1.63 22.26 -1.35
C SER A 251 -1.52 23.13 -0.10
N ILE A 252 -2.58 23.89 0.14
CA ILE A 252 -2.86 24.57 1.40
C ILE A 252 -4.23 24.14 1.92
N ASP A 253 -4.27 23.70 3.18
CA ASP A 253 -5.47 23.23 3.85
C ASP A 253 -6.08 24.34 4.73
N TYR A 254 -7.18 24.93 4.26
CA TYR A 254 -7.93 25.99 4.95
C TYR A 254 -8.98 25.47 5.95
N THR A 255 -9.08 24.14 6.12
CA THR A 255 -9.98 23.51 7.10
C THR A 255 -9.50 23.75 8.53
N ARG A 256 -8.20 23.94 8.72
CA ARG A 256 -7.56 24.15 10.02
C ARG A 256 -6.82 25.50 10.07
N GLN A 257 -6.71 26.04 11.28
CA GLN A 257 -5.84 27.18 11.56
C GLN A 257 -4.53 26.69 12.17
N ARG A 258 -3.41 27.30 11.77
CA ARG A 258 -2.09 26.92 12.28
C ARG A 258 -1.92 27.27 13.77
N ARG A 259 -2.59 28.34 14.23
CA ARG A 259 -2.70 28.84 15.62
C ARG A 259 -4.01 29.63 15.79
N PRO A 260 -4.58 29.79 17.01
CA PRO A 260 -5.79 30.59 17.25
C PRO A 260 -5.69 32.05 16.76
N GLU A 261 -4.47 32.61 16.72
CA GLU A 261 -4.18 33.98 16.23
C GLU A 261 -3.37 33.99 14.92
N GLY A 262 -3.23 32.83 14.24
CA GLY A 262 -2.41 32.69 13.03
C GLY A 262 -3.18 32.93 11.73
N GLU A 263 -2.44 33.09 10.63
CA GLU A 263 -3.03 33.12 9.29
C GLU A 263 -3.83 31.85 8.99
N ARG A 264 -4.94 32.02 8.26
CA ARG A 264 -5.85 30.93 7.91
C ARG A 264 -5.19 30.02 6.87
N GLY A 265 -5.04 28.74 7.21
CA GLY A 265 -4.53 27.71 6.30
C GLY A 265 -3.20 27.09 6.74
N VAL A 266 -3.04 25.80 6.45
CA VAL A 266 -1.81 25.03 6.71
C VAL A 266 -1.20 24.61 5.38
N ILE A 267 -0.02 25.14 5.06
CA ILE A 267 0.74 24.75 3.87
C ILE A 267 1.24 23.32 4.03
N ILE A 268 1.04 22.51 3.00
CA ILE A 268 1.48 21.12 2.94
C ILE A 268 2.80 21.08 2.19
N TYR A 269 3.91 20.97 2.93
CA TYR A 269 5.27 20.97 2.38
C TYR A 269 5.64 19.64 1.71
N ALA A 270 4.85 19.23 0.74
CA ALA A 270 5.08 18.08 -0.12
C ALA A 270 5.21 18.53 -1.58
N THR A 271 5.92 17.76 -2.39
CA THR A 271 6.02 17.98 -3.84
C THR A 271 5.72 16.67 -4.55
N MET A 272 4.61 16.61 -5.27
CA MET A 272 4.18 15.42 -5.99
C MET A 272 4.66 15.47 -7.44
N ALA A 273 5.46 14.49 -7.85
CA ALA A 273 6.02 14.44 -9.21
C ALA A 273 4.94 14.47 -10.31
N HIS A 274 3.80 13.82 -10.09
CA HIS A 274 2.71 13.81 -11.05
C HIS A 274 1.97 15.16 -11.14
N HIS A 275 1.79 15.88 -10.03
CA HIS A 275 1.25 17.25 -10.04
C HIS A 275 2.17 18.21 -10.79
N GLN A 276 3.49 18.10 -10.58
CA GLN A 276 4.48 18.89 -11.33
C GLN A 276 4.46 18.51 -12.83
N GLY A 277 4.40 17.22 -13.15
CA GLY A 277 4.31 16.75 -14.54
C GLY A 277 3.09 17.30 -15.27
N MET A 278 1.91 17.21 -14.65
CA MET A 278 0.67 17.78 -15.21
C MET A 278 0.75 19.29 -15.39
N SER A 279 1.30 19.98 -14.39
CA SER A 279 1.53 21.43 -14.41
C SER A 279 2.41 21.86 -15.59
N LEU A 280 3.54 21.18 -15.79
CA LEU A 280 4.45 21.44 -16.90
C LEU A 280 3.79 21.19 -18.26
N VAL A 281 3.01 20.11 -18.39
CA VAL A 281 2.28 19.81 -19.63
C VAL A 281 1.20 20.88 -19.90
N ALA A 282 0.50 21.35 -18.87
CA ALA A 282 -0.51 22.40 -19.01
C ALA A 282 0.12 23.73 -19.48
N ILE A 283 1.23 24.13 -18.85
CA ILE A 283 2.00 25.32 -19.25
C ILE A 283 2.53 25.16 -20.68
N ASN A 284 3.13 24.00 -21.00
CA ASN A 284 3.64 23.74 -22.34
C ASN A 284 2.52 23.79 -23.39
N ASN A 285 1.36 23.19 -23.13
CA ASN A 285 0.23 23.26 -24.05
C ASN A 285 -0.25 24.69 -24.24
N PHE A 286 -0.31 25.50 -23.17
CA PHE A 286 -0.70 26.89 -23.27
C PHE A 286 0.29 27.73 -24.10
N LEU A 287 1.59 27.56 -23.87
CA LEU A 287 2.64 28.35 -24.54
C LEU A 287 2.94 27.86 -25.98
N ASN A 288 2.83 26.56 -26.23
CA ASN A 288 3.22 25.91 -27.49
C ASN A 288 2.01 25.38 -28.27
N ASN A 289 0.89 26.12 -28.26
CA ASN A 289 -0.29 25.85 -29.10
C ASN A 289 -0.82 24.39 -29.01
N ASN A 290 -0.96 23.87 -27.79
CA ASN A 290 -1.44 22.53 -27.47
C ASN A 290 -0.61 21.39 -28.09
N LEU A 291 0.72 21.54 -28.12
CA LEU A 291 1.64 20.58 -28.75
C LEU A 291 1.42 19.13 -28.31
N MET A 292 1.15 18.86 -27.02
CA MET A 292 0.92 17.49 -26.56
C MET A 292 -0.41 16.92 -27.06
N GLN A 293 -1.46 17.75 -27.15
CA GLN A 293 -2.70 17.33 -27.79
C GLN A 293 -2.49 17.03 -29.28
N GLN A 294 -1.72 17.86 -29.98
CA GLN A 294 -1.40 17.61 -31.39
C GLN A 294 -0.64 16.29 -31.59
N ARG A 295 0.34 16.00 -30.72
CA ARG A 295 1.08 14.73 -30.74
C ARG A 295 0.17 13.54 -30.49
N PHE A 296 -0.72 13.63 -29.50
CA PHE A 296 -1.68 12.57 -29.17
C PHE A 296 -2.65 12.30 -30.32
N HIS A 297 -3.22 13.35 -30.91
CA HIS A 297 -4.17 13.27 -32.04
C HIS A 297 -3.49 13.01 -33.41
N ARG A 298 -2.16 12.89 -33.47
CA ARG A 298 -1.44 12.45 -34.68
C ARG A 298 -1.54 10.94 -34.90
N ASP A 299 -1.80 10.16 -33.86
CA ASP A 299 -2.05 8.73 -33.98
C ASP A 299 -3.38 8.50 -34.72
N LEU A 300 -3.36 7.70 -35.79
CA LEU A 300 -4.53 7.47 -36.64
C LEU A 300 -5.68 6.80 -35.88
N ARG A 301 -5.37 5.97 -34.88
CA ARG A 301 -6.36 5.31 -34.02
C ARG A 301 -7.13 6.34 -33.18
N VAL A 302 -6.38 7.26 -32.57
CA VAL A 302 -6.94 8.37 -31.79
C VAL A 302 -7.76 9.29 -32.70
N LYS A 303 -7.21 9.64 -33.87
CA LYS A 303 -7.89 10.49 -34.84
C LYS A 303 -9.22 9.89 -35.31
N ALA A 304 -9.29 8.59 -35.52
CA ALA A 304 -10.52 7.89 -35.90
C ALA A 304 -11.62 7.98 -34.82
N ALA A 305 -11.26 8.09 -33.54
CA ALA A 305 -12.18 8.23 -32.42
C ALA A 305 -12.62 9.69 -32.15
N GLU A 306 -12.02 10.70 -32.80
CA GLU A 306 -12.38 12.13 -32.62
C GLU A 306 -13.88 12.46 -32.69
N PRO A 307 -14.72 11.82 -33.55
CA PRO A 307 -16.16 12.07 -33.58
C PRO A 307 -16.86 11.97 -32.22
N LEU A 308 -16.37 11.12 -31.31
CA LEU A 308 -16.92 10.97 -29.95
C LEU A 308 -16.83 12.26 -29.11
N LEU A 309 -15.93 13.17 -29.47
CA LEU A 309 -15.71 14.43 -28.77
C LEU A 309 -16.68 15.53 -29.23
N TYR A 310 -17.40 15.31 -30.33
CA TYR A 310 -18.38 16.25 -30.89
C TYR A 310 -19.78 15.96 -30.35
N GLU A 311 -19.94 16.07 -29.03
CA GLU A 311 -21.25 15.96 -28.41
C GLU A 311 -21.83 17.36 -28.16
N ARG A 312 -23.04 17.64 -28.64
CA ARG A 312 -23.74 18.91 -28.40
C ARG A 312 -24.44 18.89 -27.04
N VAL A 313 -24.57 20.08 -26.42
CA VAL A 313 -25.41 20.23 -25.23
C VAL A 313 -26.88 19.95 -25.62
N PRO A 314 -27.59 19.05 -24.92
CA PRO A 314 -29.01 18.81 -25.19
C PRO A 314 -29.85 20.07 -24.97
N THR A 315 -30.87 20.31 -25.82
CA THR A 315 -31.76 21.49 -25.71
C THR A 315 -32.59 21.48 -24.43
N LYS A 316 -32.96 20.29 -23.94
CA LYS A 316 -33.69 20.07 -22.68
C LYS A 316 -33.01 18.95 -21.90
N PRO A 317 -31.90 19.22 -21.20
CA PRO A 317 -31.22 18.19 -20.43
C PRO A 317 -32.12 17.77 -19.26
N GLN A 318 -32.20 16.46 -19.01
CA GLN A 318 -32.85 15.96 -17.80
C GLN A 318 -31.99 16.33 -16.60
N MET A 319 -32.47 17.31 -15.82
CA MET A 319 -31.75 17.78 -14.66
C MET A 319 -31.70 16.69 -13.60
N SER A 320 -30.50 16.36 -13.16
CA SER A 320 -30.30 15.46 -12.04
C SER A 320 -30.75 16.18 -10.77
N ARG A 321 -31.89 15.76 -10.21
CA ARG A 321 -32.20 16.05 -8.82
C ARG A 321 -31.25 15.20 -7.98
N ILE A 322 -30.39 15.82 -7.18
CA ILE A 322 -29.61 15.10 -6.17
C ILE A 322 -30.65 14.42 -5.25
N PRO A 323 -30.83 13.09 -5.27
CA PRO A 323 -31.87 12.46 -4.47
C PRO A 323 -31.57 12.66 -2.98
N PRO A 324 -32.58 12.92 -2.13
CA PRO A 324 -32.41 12.81 -0.70
C PRO A 324 -32.30 11.32 -0.35
N GLY A 325 -31.11 10.74 -0.46
CA GLY A 325 -30.98 9.30 -0.21
C GLY A 325 -29.63 8.62 -0.51
N TYR A 326 -28.59 9.36 -0.88
CA TYR A 326 -27.23 8.81 -0.73
C TYR A 326 -26.61 9.49 0.48
N GLU A 327 -26.71 8.80 1.62
CA GLU A 327 -25.93 9.15 2.80
C GLU A 327 -24.47 9.20 2.36
N ALA A 328 -23.80 10.32 2.64
CA ALA A 328 -22.42 10.16 3.07
C ALA A 328 -22.53 9.18 4.23
N THR A 329 -21.94 7.99 4.10
CA THR A 329 -21.72 7.08 5.22
C THR A 329 -21.41 7.99 6.40
N PRO A 330 -22.21 7.95 7.49
CA PRO A 330 -22.07 8.90 8.58
C PRO A 330 -20.59 9.02 8.86
N LYS A 331 -20.04 10.24 8.83
CA LYS A 331 -18.69 10.49 9.33
C LYS A 331 -18.72 9.89 10.72
N LEU A 332 -18.13 8.70 10.86
CA LEU A 332 -17.84 8.13 12.16
C LEU A 332 -17.15 9.27 12.90
N ALA A 333 -17.81 9.74 13.98
CA ALA A 333 -17.25 10.68 14.93
C ALA A 333 -15.78 10.36 15.08
N PRO A 334 -14.88 11.35 14.95
CA PRO A 334 -13.53 11.18 14.43
C PRO A 334 -13.01 9.83 14.88
N LEU A 335 -13.09 8.85 13.98
CA LEU A 335 -12.29 7.66 14.13
C LEU A 335 -10.92 8.26 14.40
N ILE A 336 -10.35 7.99 15.57
CA ILE A 336 -8.92 7.76 15.67
C ILE A 336 -8.67 6.88 14.46
N GLN A 337 -8.21 7.51 13.38
CA GLN A 337 -8.28 6.94 12.04
C GLN A 337 -7.43 5.71 12.19
N ALA A 338 -8.10 4.56 12.17
CA ALA A 338 -7.50 3.35 12.62
C ALA A 338 -6.21 3.18 11.81
N PRO A 339 -5.07 2.95 12.48
CA PRO A 339 -3.76 3.17 11.90
C PRO A 339 -3.71 2.50 10.54
N VAL A 340 -3.31 3.27 9.51
CA VAL A 340 -3.24 2.85 8.11
C VAL A 340 -2.85 1.39 8.06
N SER A 341 -3.79 0.56 7.63
CA SER A 341 -3.58 -0.86 7.46
C SER A 341 -2.40 -1.08 6.52
N GLY A 342 -1.21 -1.32 7.09
CA GLY A 342 0.03 -1.43 6.33
C GLY A 342 0.14 -2.83 5.78
N ARG A 343 0.05 -2.99 4.46
CA ARG A 343 0.44 -4.23 3.79
C ARG A 343 1.92 -4.18 3.42
N PHE A 344 2.70 -5.10 3.96
CA PHE A 344 4.13 -5.26 3.69
C PHE A 344 4.34 -6.56 2.92
N LEU A 345 5.10 -6.49 1.83
CA LEU A 345 5.42 -7.66 0.98
C LEU A 345 6.78 -8.30 1.34
N THR A 346 7.38 -7.87 2.45
CA THR A 346 8.69 -8.32 2.89
C THR A 346 8.77 -8.30 4.42
N PRO A 347 9.45 -9.28 5.04
CA PRO A 347 9.81 -9.19 6.45
C PRO A 347 10.97 -8.22 6.69
N HIS A 348 11.71 -7.85 5.63
CA HIS A 348 12.91 -7.02 5.70
C HIS A 348 12.57 -5.53 5.58
N THR A 349 12.28 -4.91 6.71
CA THR A 349 12.10 -3.45 6.83
C THR A 349 13.29 -2.89 7.61
N ALA A 350 13.69 -1.64 7.30
CA ALA A 350 14.81 -0.99 7.99
C ALA A 350 14.55 -0.82 9.50
N ILE A 351 13.28 -0.66 9.86
CA ILE A 351 12.78 -0.65 11.23
C ILE A 351 11.57 -1.59 11.25
N PRO A 352 11.51 -2.57 12.17
CA PRO A 352 10.36 -3.46 12.30
C PRO A 352 9.06 -2.66 12.40
N ARG A 353 8.11 -2.98 11.53
CA ARG A 353 6.77 -2.38 11.53
C ARG A 353 5.91 -3.19 12.48
N THR A 354 5.28 -2.51 13.43
CA THR A 354 4.57 -3.16 14.53
C THR A 354 3.07 -2.90 14.46
N GLN A 355 2.28 -3.90 14.81
CA GLN A 355 0.86 -3.77 15.12
C GLN A 355 0.67 -3.96 16.62
N LEU A 356 -0.17 -3.11 17.22
CA LEU A 356 -0.55 -3.18 18.62
C LEU A 356 -2.01 -3.59 18.71
N LEU A 357 -2.30 -4.64 19.46
CA LEU A 357 -3.63 -5.19 19.66
C LEU A 357 -3.93 -5.25 21.16
N SER A 358 -5.14 -4.87 21.56
CA SER A 358 -5.52 -4.87 22.97
C SER A 358 -7.03 -4.85 23.17
N ASN A 359 -7.48 -5.49 24.25
CA ASN A 359 -8.83 -5.38 24.79
C ASN A 359 -8.90 -4.50 26.06
N GLY A 360 -7.84 -3.76 26.35
CA GLY A 360 -7.70 -2.91 27.54
C GLY A 360 -6.96 -3.56 28.72
N ALA A 361 -6.99 -4.89 28.84
CA ALA A 361 -6.28 -5.61 29.91
C ALA A 361 -5.12 -6.47 29.37
N LEU A 362 -5.32 -7.16 28.25
CA LEU A 362 -4.27 -7.84 27.52
C LEU A 362 -3.75 -6.95 26.38
N HIS A 363 -2.43 -6.92 26.20
CA HIS A 363 -1.73 -6.14 25.19
C HIS A 363 -0.78 -7.04 24.41
N VAL A 364 -0.91 -7.04 23.09
CA VAL A 364 -0.06 -7.80 22.17
C VAL A 364 0.60 -6.83 21.20
N MET A 365 1.91 -6.96 21.03
CA MET A 365 2.63 -6.32 19.94
C MET A 365 3.14 -7.40 19.00
N VAL A 366 2.99 -7.19 17.70
CA VAL A 366 3.54 -8.09 16.68
C VAL A 366 4.23 -7.30 15.56
N THR A 367 5.39 -7.77 15.11
CA THR A 367 6.17 -7.14 14.04
C THR A 367 5.84 -7.72 12.67
N ASN A 368 6.22 -7.01 11.60
CA ASN A 368 6.02 -7.47 10.22
C ASN A 368 6.85 -8.71 9.88
N ALA A 369 7.79 -9.10 10.72
CA ALA A 369 8.58 -10.31 10.59
C ALA A 369 8.13 -11.43 11.55
N GLY A 370 7.18 -11.16 12.44
CA GLY A 370 6.60 -12.14 13.36
C GLY A 370 7.23 -12.18 14.76
N GLY A 371 8.14 -11.27 15.09
CA GLY A 371 8.49 -11.00 16.49
C GLY A 371 7.26 -10.48 17.24
N SER A 372 7.13 -10.78 18.52
CA SER A 372 5.95 -10.36 19.30
C SER A 372 6.20 -10.33 20.80
N TYR A 373 5.25 -9.78 21.55
CA TYR A 373 5.12 -10.04 22.98
C TYR A 373 3.67 -9.93 23.42
N CYS A 374 3.38 -10.53 24.57
CA CYS A 374 2.09 -10.49 25.24
C CYS A 374 2.28 -9.99 26.67
N ARG A 375 1.47 -9.03 27.07
CA ARG A 375 1.48 -8.39 28.39
C ARG A 375 0.05 -8.34 28.93
N TYR A 376 -0.10 -8.64 30.21
CA TYR A 376 -1.35 -8.54 30.95
C TYR A 376 -1.22 -7.44 32.01
N HIS A 377 -1.98 -6.36 31.85
CA HIS A 377 -1.78 -5.11 32.58
C HIS A 377 -0.32 -4.65 32.53
N GLU A 378 0.38 -4.60 33.67
CA GLU A 378 1.79 -4.22 33.76
C GLU A 378 2.75 -5.43 33.73
N THR A 379 2.22 -6.66 33.72
CA THR A 379 3.00 -7.90 33.79
C THR A 379 3.25 -8.47 32.39
N ASP A 380 4.52 -8.58 31.99
CA ASP A 380 4.90 -9.28 30.77
C ASP A 380 4.63 -10.78 30.95
N ILE A 381 3.80 -11.35 30.07
CA ILE A 381 3.52 -12.77 30.03
C ILE A 381 4.65 -13.48 29.28
N THR A 382 4.97 -12.99 28.08
CA THR A 382 6.08 -13.47 27.27
C THR A 382 7.26 -12.51 27.31
N ARG A 383 8.48 -13.07 27.33
CA ARG A 383 9.72 -12.29 27.40
C ARG A 383 9.97 -11.58 26.08
N TRP A 384 10.33 -10.30 26.17
CA TRP A 384 10.69 -9.49 25.02
C TRP A 384 11.74 -8.44 25.35
N ARG A 385 12.54 -8.09 24.35
CA ARG A 385 13.54 -7.02 24.39
C ARG A 385 13.45 -6.23 23.09
N SER A 386 13.55 -4.91 23.19
CA SER A 386 13.66 -4.06 22.01
C SER A 386 15.00 -4.33 21.33
N ASP A 387 14.94 -5.00 20.17
CA ASP A 387 16.09 -5.26 19.33
C ASP A 387 15.65 -5.16 17.86
N THR A 388 15.87 -4.00 17.27
CA THR A 388 15.53 -3.71 15.87
C THR A 388 16.42 -4.46 14.88
N THR A 389 17.52 -5.06 15.32
CA THR A 389 18.48 -5.77 14.46
C THR A 389 18.15 -7.26 14.35
N ARG A 390 17.70 -7.89 15.44
CA ARG A 390 17.45 -9.34 15.47
C ARG A 390 15.97 -9.70 15.39
N ASP A 391 15.11 -8.90 16.01
CA ASP A 391 13.66 -9.12 16.12
C ASP A 391 13.28 -10.57 16.46
N ASN A 392 14.04 -11.19 17.38
CA ASN A 392 14.02 -12.64 17.61
C ASN A 392 13.26 -13.06 18.88
N TRP A 393 12.41 -12.18 19.41
CA TRP A 393 11.59 -12.43 20.60
C TRP A 393 10.13 -12.57 20.21
N GLY A 394 9.42 -13.51 20.83
CA GLY A 394 7.96 -13.60 20.73
C GLY A 394 7.41 -15.00 20.80
N GLU A 395 6.16 -15.11 20.35
CA GLU A 395 5.45 -16.36 20.20
C GLU A 395 5.62 -16.86 18.77
N PHE A 396 6.23 -18.03 18.66
CA PHE A 396 6.64 -18.63 17.39
C PHE A 396 5.91 -19.94 17.16
N LEU A 397 5.59 -20.20 15.89
CA LEU A 397 5.04 -21.47 15.44
C LEU A 397 5.92 -22.01 14.32
N TYR A 398 6.61 -23.12 14.61
CA TYR A 398 7.38 -23.86 13.63
C TYR A 398 6.48 -24.86 12.92
N VAL A 399 6.76 -25.07 11.64
CA VAL A 399 6.11 -26.09 10.82
C VAL A 399 7.20 -26.96 10.21
N ARG A 400 7.11 -28.28 10.44
CA ARG A 400 8.00 -29.28 9.87
C ARG A 400 7.20 -30.24 9.00
N ASP A 401 7.63 -30.42 7.76
CA ASP A 401 7.16 -31.50 6.89
C ASP A 401 7.90 -32.79 7.27
N CYS A 402 7.16 -33.79 7.73
CA CYS A 402 7.71 -35.07 8.18
C CYS A 402 8.28 -35.89 7.03
N GLU A 403 7.74 -35.75 5.82
CA GLU A 403 8.18 -36.52 4.67
C GLU A 403 9.43 -35.91 4.01
N SER A 404 9.46 -34.59 3.84
CA SER A 404 10.62 -33.93 3.20
C SER A 404 11.69 -33.46 4.16
N GLY A 405 11.38 -33.37 5.46
CA GLY A 405 12.25 -32.75 6.47
C GLY A 405 12.32 -31.23 6.38
N ALA A 406 11.59 -30.59 5.45
CA ALA A 406 11.57 -29.14 5.30
C ALA A 406 10.97 -28.47 6.54
N GLN A 407 11.57 -27.36 6.98
CA GLN A 407 11.16 -26.62 8.16
C GLN A 407 11.03 -25.14 7.86
N TRP A 408 9.97 -24.52 8.36
CA TRP A 408 9.73 -23.08 8.31
C TRP A 408 8.95 -22.62 9.54
N SER A 409 8.56 -21.35 9.58
CA SER A 409 7.75 -20.78 10.66
C SER A 409 6.51 -20.08 10.08
N ALA A 410 5.44 -19.96 10.85
CA ALA A 410 4.18 -19.36 10.36
C ALA A 410 4.33 -17.88 9.94
N ALA A 411 5.26 -17.15 10.55
CA ALA A 411 5.78 -15.86 10.08
C ALA A 411 7.28 -15.99 9.76
N TYR A 412 7.97 -14.92 9.36
CA TYR A 412 9.38 -15.00 8.96
C TYR A 412 10.30 -15.47 10.10
N HIS A 413 10.10 -14.91 11.29
CA HIS A 413 10.74 -15.39 12.51
C HIS A 413 10.04 -16.64 13.05
N PRO A 414 10.80 -17.53 13.70
CA PRO A 414 12.23 -17.41 14.00
C PRO A 414 13.13 -18.15 13.01
N SER A 415 12.62 -19.03 12.14
CA SER A 415 13.43 -19.80 11.18
C SER A 415 14.21 -18.94 10.18
N ARG A 416 13.70 -17.73 9.87
CA ARG A 416 14.25 -16.82 8.85
C ARG A 416 14.28 -17.43 7.44
N HIS A 417 13.42 -18.42 7.20
CA HIS A 417 13.23 -18.99 5.87
C HIS A 417 12.42 -18.00 5.02
N THR A 418 13.01 -17.50 3.93
CA THR A 418 12.40 -16.46 3.08
C THR A 418 11.15 -16.95 2.33
N GLY A 419 11.04 -18.26 2.10
CA GLY A 419 9.94 -18.87 1.35
C GLY A 419 9.85 -18.37 -0.11
N LYS A 420 8.77 -18.73 -0.81
CA LYS A 420 8.53 -18.26 -2.20
C LYS A 420 7.73 -16.96 -2.25
N ARG A 421 6.88 -16.71 -1.25
CA ARG A 421 6.03 -15.53 -1.11
C ARG A 421 5.88 -15.21 0.36
N TYR A 422 5.84 -13.93 0.68
CA TYR A 422 5.58 -13.41 2.02
C TYR A 422 4.79 -12.11 1.90
N SER A 423 3.74 -11.97 2.70
CA SER A 423 3.13 -10.66 2.96
C SER A 423 2.50 -10.64 4.34
N VAL A 424 2.46 -9.47 4.94
CA VAL A 424 1.72 -9.23 6.18
C VAL A 424 0.86 -7.99 6.02
N SER A 425 -0.37 -8.07 6.48
CA SER A 425 -1.31 -6.96 6.51
C SER A 425 -1.64 -6.67 7.96
N PHE A 426 -1.46 -5.43 8.39
CA PHE A 426 -1.99 -4.97 9.67
C PHE A 426 -3.33 -4.32 9.44
N THR A 427 -4.32 -4.65 10.24
CA THR A 427 -5.59 -3.95 10.34
C THR A 427 -5.84 -3.62 11.81
N PRO A 428 -6.77 -2.72 12.14
CA PRO A 428 -6.99 -2.29 13.52
C PRO A 428 -7.30 -3.43 14.49
N ASP A 429 -7.98 -4.45 13.99
CA ASP A 429 -8.46 -5.61 14.73
C ASP A 429 -7.51 -6.82 14.68
N ARG A 430 -6.58 -6.89 13.70
CA ARG A 430 -5.73 -8.08 13.51
C ARG A 430 -4.42 -7.83 12.77
N ALA A 431 -3.48 -8.75 12.92
CA ALA A 431 -2.31 -8.88 12.04
C ALA A 431 -2.39 -10.18 11.25
N GLU A 432 -2.30 -10.10 9.92
CA GLU A 432 -2.52 -11.23 9.03
C GLU A 432 -1.27 -11.51 8.18
N PHE A 433 -0.63 -12.64 8.41
CA PHE A 433 0.53 -13.13 7.69
C PHE A 433 0.12 -14.13 6.62
N HIS A 434 0.76 -14.04 5.46
CA HIS A 434 0.58 -14.95 4.35
C HIS A 434 1.95 -15.35 3.82
N ARG A 435 2.20 -16.65 3.71
CA ARG A 435 3.45 -17.17 3.15
C ARG A 435 3.27 -18.49 2.42
N ARG A 436 4.27 -18.84 1.59
CA ARG A 436 4.29 -20.11 0.85
C ARG A 436 5.65 -20.79 0.94
N ASP A 437 5.66 -22.01 1.48
CA ASP A 437 6.87 -22.79 1.78
C ASP A 437 6.60 -24.28 1.52
N ALA A 438 7.58 -25.00 0.97
CA ALA A 438 7.51 -26.47 0.77
C ALA A 438 6.21 -27.02 0.11
N GLY A 439 5.52 -26.22 -0.71
CA GLY A 439 4.25 -26.63 -1.33
C GLY A 439 3.00 -26.36 -0.49
N PHE A 440 3.14 -25.69 0.65
CA PHE A 440 2.05 -25.23 1.51
C PHE A 440 1.88 -23.73 1.45
N GLU A 441 0.63 -23.30 1.57
CA GLU A 441 0.27 -21.92 1.85
C GLU A 441 -0.12 -21.82 3.33
N THR A 442 0.49 -20.87 4.04
CA THR A 442 0.24 -20.62 5.46
C THR A 442 -0.34 -19.21 5.61
N THR A 443 -1.54 -19.14 6.19
CA THR A 443 -2.14 -17.89 6.66
C THR A 443 -2.18 -17.91 8.18
N MET A 444 -1.69 -16.87 8.83
CA MET A 444 -1.76 -16.71 10.28
C MET A 444 -2.38 -15.36 10.63
N GLU A 445 -3.49 -15.36 11.35
CA GLU A 445 -4.15 -14.18 11.88
C GLU A 445 -3.89 -14.09 13.38
N VAL A 446 -3.40 -12.95 13.86
CA VAL A 446 -3.18 -12.65 15.28
C VAL A 446 -4.22 -11.63 15.71
N ILE A 447 -5.02 -11.97 16.72
CA ILE A 447 -6.06 -11.13 17.31
C ILE A 447 -6.00 -11.17 18.83
N VAL A 448 -6.55 -10.16 19.49
CA VAL A 448 -6.84 -10.18 20.93
C VAL A 448 -8.35 -10.25 21.10
N SER A 449 -8.83 -11.19 21.91
CA SER A 449 -10.25 -11.35 22.16
C SER A 449 -10.82 -10.10 22.85
N PRO A 450 -11.93 -9.52 22.37
CA PRO A 450 -12.55 -8.36 23.01
C PRO A 450 -13.23 -8.72 24.33
N GLU A 451 -13.61 -9.98 24.53
CA GLU A 451 -14.33 -10.46 25.71
C GLU A 451 -13.41 -11.11 26.75
N GLU A 452 -12.32 -11.73 26.30
CA GLU A 452 -11.46 -12.58 27.12
C GLU A 452 -10.02 -12.08 27.09
N ASN A 453 -9.25 -12.32 28.16
CA ASN A 453 -7.82 -11.98 28.22
C ASN A 453 -6.95 -12.99 27.45
N ALA A 454 -7.25 -13.16 26.16
CA ALA A 454 -6.61 -14.14 25.28
C ALA A 454 -6.09 -13.50 23.99
N GLU A 455 -4.80 -13.73 23.69
CA GLU A 455 -4.22 -13.66 22.35
C GLU A 455 -4.61 -14.92 21.59
N VAL A 456 -5.16 -14.76 20.40
CA VAL A 456 -5.61 -15.86 19.55
C VAL A 456 -4.87 -15.78 18.22
N ARG A 457 -4.12 -16.83 17.88
CA ARG A 457 -3.47 -16.98 16.57
C ARG A 457 -4.14 -18.07 15.76
N ARG A 458 -4.95 -17.67 14.77
CA ARG A 458 -5.61 -18.60 13.84
C ARG A 458 -4.67 -18.91 12.69
N VAL A 459 -4.31 -20.18 12.53
CA VAL A 459 -3.36 -20.64 11.52
C VAL A 459 -4.04 -21.60 10.56
N THR A 460 -4.09 -21.22 9.28
CA THR A 460 -4.60 -22.07 8.21
C THR A 460 -3.44 -22.56 7.36
N LEU A 461 -3.28 -23.88 7.27
CA LEU A 461 -2.32 -24.55 6.38
C LEU A 461 -3.08 -25.18 5.22
N THR A 462 -2.77 -24.76 3.99
CA THR A 462 -3.37 -25.32 2.76
C THR A 462 -2.32 -26.10 1.99
N ASN A 463 -2.57 -27.39 1.75
CA ASN A 463 -1.67 -28.23 0.96
C ASN A 463 -1.86 -27.94 -0.54
N ARG A 464 -0.89 -27.27 -1.15
CA ARG A 464 -0.88 -26.97 -2.60
C ARG A 464 -0.01 -27.97 -3.39
N SER A 465 0.43 -29.06 -2.76
CA SER A 465 1.16 -30.13 -3.41
C SER A 465 0.21 -31.21 -3.95
N ALA A 466 0.73 -32.11 -4.79
CA ALA A 466 -0.03 -33.22 -5.36
C ALA A 466 -0.13 -34.43 -4.42
N HIS A 467 0.53 -34.40 -3.25
CA HIS A 467 0.64 -35.54 -2.35
C HIS A 467 0.06 -35.22 -0.98
N ARG A 468 -0.48 -36.25 -0.32
CA ARG A 468 -0.77 -36.17 1.11
C ARG A 468 0.55 -35.95 1.87
N ARG A 469 0.50 -35.12 2.89
CA ARG A 469 1.67 -34.68 3.66
C ARG A 469 1.31 -34.56 5.13
N THR A 470 2.26 -34.90 5.99
CA THR A 470 2.15 -34.93 7.44
C THR A 470 3.00 -33.80 8.01
N LEU A 471 2.35 -32.87 8.69
CA LEU A 471 3.01 -31.70 9.26
C LEU A 471 3.03 -31.80 10.79
N GLU A 472 4.16 -31.40 11.37
CA GLU A 472 4.26 -31.09 12.79
C GLU A 472 4.25 -29.58 12.99
N LEU A 473 3.37 -29.12 13.87
CA LEU A 473 3.29 -27.74 14.32
C LEU A 473 3.81 -27.70 15.75
N THR A 474 4.88 -26.95 15.99
CA THR A 474 5.46 -26.77 17.33
C THR A 474 5.40 -25.31 17.73
N SER A 475 4.67 -24.97 18.78
CA SER A 475 4.66 -23.61 19.34
C SER A 475 5.87 -23.39 20.25
N TYR A 476 6.25 -22.13 20.45
CA TYR A 476 7.31 -21.75 21.36
C TYR A 476 7.16 -20.31 21.83
N MET A 477 7.22 -20.08 23.14
CA MET A 477 7.37 -18.75 23.73
C MET A 477 8.14 -18.83 25.04
N GLU A 478 8.97 -17.82 25.31
CA GLU A 478 9.67 -17.70 26.58
C GLU A 478 8.81 -16.95 27.61
N LEU A 479 8.71 -17.47 28.84
CA LEU A 479 7.86 -16.90 29.88
C LEU A 479 8.62 -15.91 30.76
N ALA A 480 7.99 -14.76 31.03
CA ALA A 480 8.48 -13.75 31.98
C ALA A 480 7.65 -13.76 33.28
N LEU A 481 6.32 -13.68 33.16
CA LEU A 481 5.36 -13.51 34.25
C LEU A 481 5.81 -12.43 35.26
N ALA A 482 6.41 -11.34 34.81
CA ALA A 482 6.95 -10.31 35.69
C ALA A 482 6.80 -8.93 35.05
N ASN A 483 6.93 -7.88 35.84
CA ASN A 483 7.09 -6.54 35.28
C ASN A 483 8.36 -6.47 34.42
N HIS A 484 8.31 -5.69 33.33
CA HIS A 484 9.38 -5.61 32.34
C HIS A 484 10.76 -5.29 32.95
N SER A 485 10.80 -4.33 33.87
CA SER A 485 12.03 -3.91 34.55
C SER A 485 12.60 -4.98 35.47
N GLU A 486 11.76 -5.77 36.13
CA GLU A 486 12.18 -6.86 37.02
C GLU A 486 12.82 -8.01 36.25
N ASP A 487 12.20 -8.44 35.14
CA ASP A 487 12.76 -9.47 34.26
C ASP A 487 14.06 -9.00 33.59
N LEU A 488 14.22 -7.69 33.34
CA LEU A 488 15.47 -7.10 32.85
C LEU A 488 16.59 -7.08 33.89
N ALA A 489 16.29 -6.66 35.12
CA ALA A 489 17.29 -6.47 36.17
C ALA A 489 17.84 -7.80 36.70
N HIS A 490 16.97 -8.78 36.93
CA HIS A 490 17.34 -10.06 37.57
C HIS A 490 16.68 -11.27 36.88
N PRO A 491 16.98 -11.54 35.59
CA PRO A 491 16.31 -12.59 34.83
C PRO A 491 16.48 -13.98 35.45
N ALA A 492 17.70 -14.34 35.87
CA ALA A 492 17.97 -15.66 36.46
C ALA A 492 17.19 -15.91 37.75
N PHE A 493 17.01 -14.88 38.57
CA PHE A 493 16.25 -14.97 39.82
C PHE A 493 14.74 -14.98 39.57
N SER A 494 14.25 -14.13 38.65
CA SER A 494 12.82 -14.02 38.32
C SER A 494 12.24 -15.36 37.84
N LYS A 495 13.02 -16.13 37.07
CA LYS A 495 12.62 -17.43 36.50
C LYS A 495 12.31 -18.50 37.56
N LEU A 496 13.00 -18.47 38.70
CA LEU A 496 12.85 -19.48 39.76
C LEU A 496 11.46 -19.48 40.43
N PHE A 497 10.69 -18.39 40.26
CA PHE A 497 9.36 -18.24 40.85
C PHE A 497 8.23 -18.67 39.91
N VAL A 498 8.54 -19.12 38.70
CA VAL A 498 7.55 -19.56 37.72
C VAL A 498 7.44 -21.08 37.78
N GLU A 499 6.27 -21.57 38.16
CA GLU A 499 5.93 -22.98 38.14
C GLU A 499 5.04 -23.26 36.92
N THR A 500 5.42 -24.24 36.12
CA THR A 500 4.66 -24.67 34.93
C THR A 500 3.93 -25.98 35.20
N THR A 501 2.81 -26.22 34.54
CA THR A 501 2.02 -27.45 34.69
C THR A 501 1.32 -27.78 33.37
N PHE A 502 1.26 -29.07 33.03
CA PHE A 502 0.48 -29.55 31.90
C PHE A 502 -0.90 -30.05 32.36
N LEU A 503 -1.96 -29.49 31.76
CA LEU A 503 -3.35 -29.87 31.99
C LEU A 503 -3.78 -30.90 30.95
N LYS A 504 -3.65 -32.20 31.29
CA LYS A 504 -3.94 -33.31 30.37
C LYS A 504 -5.33 -33.27 29.75
N GLU A 505 -6.36 -32.90 30.52
CA GLU A 505 -7.76 -32.86 30.06
C GLU A 505 -8.02 -31.83 28.96
N HIS A 506 -7.20 -30.77 28.94
CA HIS A 506 -7.33 -29.65 28.02
C HIS A 506 -6.24 -29.65 26.93
N GLY A 507 -5.20 -30.48 27.08
CA GLY A 507 -4.03 -30.44 26.20
C GLY A 507 -3.28 -29.10 26.27
N ALA A 508 -3.34 -28.43 27.42
CA ALA A 508 -2.86 -27.06 27.61
C ALA A 508 -1.73 -26.98 28.65
N LEU A 509 -0.87 -25.98 28.50
CA LEU A 509 0.14 -25.62 29.49
C LEU A 509 -0.35 -24.42 30.29
N ILE A 510 -0.08 -24.42 31.59
CA ILE A 510 -0.27 -23.26 32.46
C ILE A 510 1.00 -22.96 33.23
N ALA A 511 1.14 -21.72 33.64
CA ALA A 511 2.22 -21.26 34.49
C ALA A 511 1.66 -20.29 35.52
N ARG A 512 2.19 -20.35 36.73
CA ARG A 512 1.89 -19.37 37.77
C ARG A 512 3.19 -18.80 38.33
N ARG A 513 3.16 -17.52 38.69
CA ARG A 513 4.23 -16.93 39.49
C ARG A 513 3.89 -17.07 40.97
N LYS A 514 4.78 -17.70 41.73
CA LYS A 514 4.65 -17.78 43.18
C LYS A 514 4.78 -16.36 43.78
N PRO A 515 3.81 -15.90 44.59
CA PRO A 515 3.89 -14.59 45.23
C PRO A 515 5.05 -14.54 46.22
N LYS A 516 5.76 -13.40 46.27
CA LYS A 516 6.88 -13.14 47.18
C LYS A 516 6.40 -12.65 48.55
N SER A 517 5.23 -12.03 48.61
CA SER A 517 4.57 -11.57 49.84
C SER A 517 3.09 -11.96 49.88
N ARG A 518 2.47 -11.95 51.06
CA ARG A 518 1.05 -12.31 51.25
C ARG A 518 0.08 -11.41 50.48
N ASP A 519 0.46 -10.16 50.22
CA ASP A 519 -0.39 -9.17 49.53
C ASP A 519 -0.17 -9.13 48.01
N GLU A 520 0.79 -9.92 47.48
CA GLU A 520 1.07 -9.95 46.04
C GLU A 520 0.07 -10.87 45.33
N LYS A 521 -0.62 -10.34 44.32
CA LYS A 521 -1.56 -11.11 43.52
C LYS A 521 -0.82 -12.11 42.64
N THR A 522 -1.30 -13.34 42.60
CA THR A 522 -0.77 -14.38 41.72
C THR A 522 -1.25 -14.14 40.29
N ILE A 523 -0.33 -14.16 39.33
CA ILE A 523 -0.66 -14.11 37.90
C ILE A 523 -0.49 -15.52 37.32
N TRP A 524 -1.47 -15.91 36.51
CA TRP A 524 -1.48 -17.13 35.74
C TRP A 524 -1.35 -16.81 34.26
N ALA A 525 -0.61 -17.64 33.55
CA ALA A 525 -0.50 -17.65 32.10
C ALA A 525 -0.86 -19.03 31.56
N GLY A 526 -1.47 -19.11 30.39
CA GLY A 526 -1.94 -20.34 29.78
C GLY A 526 -1.66 -20.38 28.29
N HIS A 527 -1.38 -21.56 27.75
CA HIS A 527 -1.19 -21.77 26.32
C HIS A 527 -1.79 -23.11 25.84
N MET A 528 -2.50 -23.07 24.71
CA MET A 528 -3.13 -24.25 24.09
C MET A 528 -3.03 -24.17 22.57
N ILE A 529 -2.97 -25.33 21.90
CA ILE A 529 -3.20 -25.46 20.45
C ILE A 529 -4.47 -26.29 20.24
N ALA A 530 -5.52 -25.69 19.69
CA ALA A 530 -6.73 -26.36 19.26
C ALA A 530 -6.72 -26.58 17.74
N GLY A 531 -7.30 -27.68 17.27
CA GLY A 531 -7.31 -28.02 15.85
C GLY A 531 -7.46 -29.52 15.58
N PRO A 532 -7.44 -29.95 14.31
CA PRO A 532 -7.59 -31.34 13.90
C PRO A 532 -6.35 -32.21 14.12
N GLY A 533 -5.31 -31.68 14.79
CA GLY A 533 -4.05 -32.37 15.00
C GLY A 533 -4.02 -33.16 16.31
N GLU A 534 -3.24 -34.23 16.34
CA GLU A 534 -2.98 -35.02 17.55
C GLU A 534 -1.86 -34.35 18.36
N LEU A 535 -2.01 -34.24 19.68
CA LEU A 535 -0.98 -33.70 20.56
C LEU A 535 0.15 -34.74 20.74
N MET A 536 1.36 -34.41 20.29
CA MET A 536 2.52 -35.29 20.34
C MET A 536 3.33 -35.14 21.63
N GLY A 537 3.34 -33.96 22.23
CA GLY A 537 4.09 -33.68 23.45
C GLY A 537 4.18 -32.20 23.78
N TYR A 538 4.86 -31.89 24.88
CA TYR A 538 5.07 -30.53 25.37
C TYR A 538 6.46 -30.33 25.96
N GLU A 539 6.88 -29.08 26.06
CA GLU A 539 8.12 -28.70 26.74
C GLU A 539 7.93 -27.38 27.48
N THR A 540 8.50 -27.30 28.68
CA THR A 540 8.48 -26.10 29.52
C THR A 540 9.87 -25.61 29.90
N ASN A 541 10.93 -26.35 29.60
CA ASN A 541 12.31 -25.96 29.84
C ASN A 541 12.99 -25.51 28.53
N ARG A 542 13.43 -24.25 28.51
CA ARG A 542 14.12 -23.64 27.37
C ARG A 542 15.38 -24.38 26.94
N GLU A 543 16.19 -24.85 27.89
CA GLU A 543 17.44 -25.55 27.59
C GLU A 543 17.17 -26.84 26.85
N ARG A 544 16.13 -27.58 27.26
CA ARG A 544 15.71 -28.81 26.57
C ARG A 544 15.10 -28.52 25.20
N PHE A 545 14.31 -27.45 25.09
CA PHE A 545 13.71 -27.08 23.81
C PHE A 545 14.77 -26.64 22.78
N LEU A 546 15.66 -25.73 23.18
CA LEU A 546 16.67 -25.18 22.27
C LEU A 546 17.82 -26.16 22.06
N GLY A 547 18.29 -26.83 23.11
CA GLY A 547 19.53 -27.59 23.12
C GLY A 547 20.77 -26.70 23.31
N ARG A 548 21.87 -27.33 23.72
CA ARG A 548 23.16 -26.66 23.88
C ARG A 548 23.68 -26.15 22.53
N ASP A 549 24.27 -24.96 22.52
CA ASP A 549 24.83 -24.27 21.34
C ASP A 549 23.84 -24.02 20.19
N ARG A 550 22.54 -24.04 20.50
CA ARG A 550 21.45 -23.79 19.56
C ARG A 550 20.66 -22.53 19.93
N SER A 551 19.72 -22.15 19.07
CA SER A 551 18.89 -20.95 19.23
C SER A 551 17.49 -21.17 18.69
N VAL A 552 16.59 -20.19 18.89
CA VAL A 552 15.25 -20.21 18.29
C VAL A 552 15.25 -20.33 16.76
N ARG A 553 16.38 -20.11 16.08
CA ARG A 553 16.48 -20.34 14.63
C ARG A 553 16.61 -21.82 14.26
N ASN A 554 17.19 -22.63 15.14
CA ASN A 554 17.45 -24.05 14.93
C ASN A 554 17.39 -24.82 16.27
N PRO A 555 16.22 -24.90 16.92
CA PRO A 555 16.07 -25.59 18.19
C PRO A 555 16.17 -27.12 18.03
N GLN A 556 16.84 -27.79 18.96
CA GLN A 556 16.97 -29.25 19.01
C GLN A 556 15.62 -29.95 19.03
N ALA A 557 14.64 -29.36 19.73
CA ALA A 557 13.29 -29.91 19.79
C ALA A 557 12.71 -30.19 18.41
N LEU A 558 13.02 -29.45 17.35
CA LEU A 558 12.44 -29.74 16.03
C LEU A 558 12.95 -31.02 15.39
N GLU A 559 14.06 -31.58 15.87
CA GLU A 559 14.65 -32.83 15.39
C GLU A 559 14.21 -34.03 16.25
N ASP A 560 14.15 -33.81 17.58
CA ASP A 560 13.87 -34.83 18.60
C ASP A 560 12.43 -34.78 19.13
N ASP A 561 12.02 -35.80 19.89
CA ASP A 561 10.77 -35.78 20.63
C ASP A 561 10.84 -34.82 21.84
N LEU A 562 9.70 -34.21 22.19
CA LEU A 562 9.61 -33.35 23.37
C LEU A 562 9.64 -34.19 24.66
N ALA A 563 10.40 -33.73 25.65
CA ALA A 563 10.66 -34.49 26.87
C ALA A 563 9.52 -34.45 27.91
N ASN A 564 8.43 -33.71 27.65
CA ASN A 564 7.27 -33.58 28.54
C ASN A 564 7.65 -33.07 29.94
N SER A 565 8.60 -32.13 30.02
CA SER A 565 9.01 -31.56 31.31
C SER A 565 8.03 -30.48 31.78
N SER A 566 7.75 -30.43 33.09
CA SER A 566 6.91 -29.42 33.76
C SER A 566 7.30 -29.27 35.23
N GLY A 567 6.77 -28.25 35.90
CA GLY A 567 7.07 -27.90 37.29
C GLY A 567 7.99 -26.69 37.40
N TYR A 568 8.90 -26.72 38.38
CA TYR A 568 9.93 -25.71 38.56
C TYR A 568 11.13 -26.02 37.65
N VAL A 569 11.24 -25.26 36.57
CA VAL A 569 12.32 -25.36 35.59
C VAL A 569 13.20 -24.11 35.65
N LEU A 570 14.47 -24.23 35.25
CA LEU A 570 15.42 -23.12 35.33
C LEU A 570 15.08 -21.95 34.39
N ASP A 571 14.53 -22.26 33.22
CA ASP A 571 14.18 -21.27 32.21
C ASP A 571 12.84 -21.62 31.55
N PRO A 572 11.73 -21.08 32.06
CA PRO A 572 10.38 -21.49 31.69
C PRO A 572 9.98 -21.01 30.29
N VAL A 573 9.39 -21.92 29.52
CA VAL A 573 8.80 -21.70 28.20
C VAL A 573 7.42 -22.36 28.13
N PHE A 574 6.63 -22.01 27.12
CA PHE A 574 5.57 -22.89 26.65
C PHE A 574 5.89 -23.38 25.24
N SER A 575 5.77 -24.68 25.05
CA SER A 575 5.86 -25.33 23.74
C SER A 575 4.94 -26.53 23.70
N LEU A 576 4.04 -26.57 22.72
CA LEU A 576 3.19 -27.71 22.41
C LEU A 576 3.49 -28.17 20.98
N ARG A 577 3.56 -29.49 20.76
CA ARG A 577 3.66 -30.07 19.42
C ARG A 577 2.40 -30.81 19.06
N THR A 578 1.83 -30.50 17.91
CA THR A 578 0.75 -31.28 17.31
C THR A 578 1.12 -31.79 15.92
N ARG A 579 0.57 -32.93 15.52
CA ARG A 579 0.78 -33.55 14.21
C ARG A 579 -0.53 -33.69 13.45
N VAL A 580 -0.52 -33.35 12.17
CA VAL A 580 -1.70 -33.41 11.29
C VAL A 580 -1.33 -33.96 9.92
N THR A 581 -2.22 -34.71 9.30
CA THR A 581 -2.10 -35.08 7.87
C THR A 581 -3.08 -34.28 7.04
N ILE A 582 -2.59 -33.62 5.98
CA ILE A 582 -3.40 -32.80 5.07
C ILE A 582 -3.32 -33.40 3.66
N LYS A 583 -4.48 -33.74 3.07
CA LYS A 583 -4.54 -34.27 1.70
C LYS A 583 -4.29 -33.16 0.66
N PRO A 584 -3.96 -33.51 -0.60
CA PRO A 584 -3.82 -32.53 -1.67
C PRO A 584 -5.06 -31.62 -1.79
N GLY A 585 -4.85 -30.31 -1.85
CA GLY A 585 -5.93 -29.31 -2.00
C GLY A 585 -6.74 -29.03 -0.73
N GLU A 586 -6.61 -29.84 0.32
CA GLU A 586 -7.28 -29.62 1.60
C GLU A 586 -6.56 -28.57 2.47
N ARG A 587 -7.28 -28.08 3.48
CA ARG A 587 -6.77 -27.14 4.47
C ARG A 587 -7.02 -27.64 5.89
N ALA A 588 -6.08 -27.40 6.80
CA ALA A 588 -6.24 -27.60 8.24
C ALA A 588 -6.17 -26.25 8.96
N ARG A 589 -7.05 -26.06 9.95
CA ARG A 589 -7.13 -24.83 10.75
C ARG A 589 -6.78 -25.13 12.20
N PHE A 590 -5.88 -24.34 12.76
CA PHE A 590 -5.44 -24.40 14.14
C PHE A 590 -5.70 -23.06 14.81
N VAL A 591 -5.91 -23.10 16.11
CA VAL A 591 -6.01 -21.91 16.94
C VAL A 591 -5.02 -22.07 18.08
N LEU A 592 -4.03 -21.18 18.15
CA LEU A 592 -3.14 -21.08 19.28
C LEU A 592 -3.71 -20.01 20.20
N ILE A 593 -3.90 -20.35 21.47
CA ILE A 593 -4.42 -19.43 22.47
C ILE A 593 -3.33 -19.21 23.51
N THR A 594 -3.01 -17.95 23.76
CA THR A 594 -2.15 -17.51 24.86
C THR A 594 -2.95 -16.58 25.75
N THR A 595 -3.18 -16.97 26.99
CA THR A 595 -4.11 -16.29 27.90
C THR A 595 -3.46 -15.96 29.24
N ALA A 596 -3.98 -14.98 29.95
CA ALA A 596 -3.56 -14.62 31.29
C ALA A 596 -4.73 -14.24 32.21
N GLY A 597 -4.55 -14.45 33.51
CA GLY A 597 -5.60 -14.22 34.50
C GLY A 597 -5.08 -14.25 35.94
N GLN A 598 -5.98 -14.06 36.90
CA GLN A 598 -5.67 -14.07 38.34
C GLN A 598 -5.94 -15.42 39.00
N THR A 599 -6.78 -16.24 38.37
CA THR A 599 -7.14 -17.57 38.88
C THR A 599 -6.88 -18.65 37.84
N ARG A 600 -6.73 -19.90 38.29
CA ARG A 600 -6.55 -21.05 37.38
C ARG A 600 -7.84 -21.32 36.59
N GLU A 601 -8.97 -21.10 37.23
CA GLU A 601 -10.32 -21.36 36.72
C GLU A 601 -10.66 -20.46 35.52
N GLU A 602 -10.23 -19.20 35.55
CA GLU A 602 -10.32 -18.28 34.39
C GLU A 602 -9.65 -18.86 33.14
N LEU A 603 -8.42 -19.39 33.29
CA LEU A 603 -7.68 -19.96 32.16
C LEU A 603 -8.37 -21.21 31.62
N VAL A 604 -8.87 -22.07 32.52
CA VAL A 604 -9.58 -23.31 32.15
C VAL A 604 -10.85 -22.98 31.36
N SER A 605 -11.65 -22.00 31.80
CA SER A 605 -12.85 -21.57 31.08
C SER A 605 -12.54 -21.08 29.66
N ILE A 606 -11.45 -20.33 29.48
CA ILE A 606 -10.99 -19.89 28.17
C ILE A 606 -10.58 -21.09 27.29
N PHE A 607 -9.86 -22.09 27.84
CA PHE A 607 -9.50 -23.29 27.09
C PHE A 607 -10.72 -24.09 26.64
N GLU A 608 -11.74 -24.21 27.47
CA GLU A 608 -13.00 -24.88 27.10
C GLU A 608 -13.71 -24.17 25.95
N LYS A 609 -13.77 -22.82 25.98
CA LYS A 609 -14.41 -21.99 24.94
C LYS A 609 -13.73 -22.14 23.57
N TYR A 610 -12.40 -22.19 23.54
CA TYR A 610 -11.60 -22.24 22.30
C TYR A 610 -11.17 -23.64 21.87
N LYS A 611 -11.74 -24.70 22.47
CA LYS A 611 -11.42 -26.09 22.13
C LYS A 611 -11.81 -26.45 20.69
N GLU A 612 -12.86 -25.81 20.16
CA GLU A 612 -13.28 -25.98 18.77
C GLU A 612 -12.82 -24.80 17.88
N PRO A 613 -12.19 -25.05 16.72
CA PRO A 613 -11.63 -23.99 15.86
C PRO A 613 -12.64 -23.06 15.18
N ASN A 614 -13.94 -23.35 15.27
CA ASN A 614 -15.00 -22.63 14.57
C ASN A 614 -15.63 -21.50 15.41
N THR A 615 -15.15 -21.29 16.64
CA THR A 615 -15.67 -20.31 17.59
C THR A 615 -14.84 -19.02 17.68
#